data_AF-A0A9P6DFA8-F1
#
_entry.id   AF-A0A9P6DFA8-F1
#
_cell.length_a   1.000
_cell.length_b   1.000
_cell.length_c   1.000
_cell.angle_alpha   90.00
_cell.angle_beta   90.00
_cell.angle_gamma   90.00
#
_symmetry.space_group_name_H-M   'P 1'
#
loop_
_entity.id
_entity.type
_entity.pdbx_description
1 polymer ?
#
loop_
_entity_poly.entity_id
_entity_poly.type
_entity_poly.pdbx_seq_one_letter_code
_entity_poly.pdbx_strand_id
1 'polypeptide(L)'
;CECQPLTLTLINAGMFPSSPVQPCSAFDLNHLLWASTVFLYGVPNISAWSGALTAYLMQKGFDVPSEDALRRLFGTALVYFQQVQQQAAGLTHNIVQEAQ
;
A
#
# COMPACT_ATOMS: atom_id res chain seq x y z
N CYS A 1 -2.11 -6.53 28.63
CA CYS A 1 -2.12 -5.51 27.56
C CYS A 1 -3.24 -5.89 26.61
N GLU A 2 -4.21 -5.01 26.37
CA GLU A 2 -5.14 -5.14 25.23
C GLU A 2 -4.43 -4.61 23.97
N CYS A 3 -3.38 -5.33 23.58
CA CYS A 3 -2.52 -4.92 22.48
C CYS A 3 -3.27 -5.19 21.16
N GLN A 4 -3.81 -4.14 20.54
CA GLN A 4 -4.44 -4.24 19.23
C GLN A 4 -3.35 -4.44 18.16
N PRO A 5 -3.55 -5.36 17.19
CA PRO A 5 -2.62 -5.52 16.08
C PRO A 5 -2.33 -4.19 15.38
N LEU A 6 -1.05 -3.85 15.22
CA LEU A 6 -0.61 -2.59 14.58
C LEU A 6 -1.26 -2.40 13.20
N THR A 7 -1.39 -3.47 12.43
CA THR A 7 -2.08 -3.48 11.13
C THR A 7 -3.52 -2.97 11.23
N LEU A 8 -4.29 -3.41 12.23
CA LEU A 8 -5.68 -2.96 12.40
C LEU A 8 -5.72 -1.47 12.79
N THR A 9 -4.82 -1.04 13.67
CA THR A 9 -4.72 0.38 14.06
C THR A 9 -4.37 1.26 12.86
N LEU A 10 -3.45 0.84 12.01
CA LEU A 10 -3.07 1.57 10.80
C LEU A 10 -4.24 1.64 9.81
N ILE A 11 -4.91 0.52 9.54
CA ILE A 11 -6.05 0.48 8.61
C ILE A 11 -7.19 1.39 9.10
N ASN A 12 -7.50 1.36 10.40
CA ASN A 12 -8.50 2.26 10.99
C ASN A 12 -8.10 3.74 10.87
N ALA A 13 -6.81 4.03 10.75
CA ALA A 13 -6.28 5.38 10.52
C ALA A 13 -6.16 5.74 9.02
N GLY A 14 -6.64 4.90 8.10
CA GLY A 14 -6.53 5.14 6.65
C GLY A 14 -5.18 4.76 6.04
N MET A 15 -4.33 4.06 6.80
CA MET A 15 -2.96 3.69 6.40
C MET A 15 -2.84 2.19 6.16
N PHE A 16 -2.06 1.81 5.16
CA PHE A 16 -1.76 0.42 4.84
C PHE A 16 -0.29 0.11 5.11
N PRO A 17 0.02 -0.96 5.86
CA PRO A 17 1.40 -1.32 6.16
C PRO A 17 2.16 -1.85 4.94
N SER A 18 3.47 -1.67 4.92
CA SER A 18 4.34 -2.24 3.89
C SER A 18 4.58 -3.75 4.05
N SER A 19 4.16 -4.35 5.17
CA SER A 19 4.24 -5.79 5.45
C SER A 19 3.16 -6.18 6.47
N PRO A 20 2.51 -7.35 6.31
CA PRO A 20 1.45 -7.78 7.21
C PRO A 20 1.94 -8.23 8.59
N VAL A 21 3.22 -8.67 8.70
CA VAL A 21 3.77 -9.28 9.93
C VAL A 21 4.65 -8.30 10.71
N GLN A 22 5.51 -7.55 10.01
CA GLN A 22 6.40 -6.57 10.62
C GLN A 22 6.51 -5.34 9.69
N PRO A 23 5.58 -4.38 9.81
CA PRO A 23 5.61 -3.19 8.99
C PRO A 23 6.75 -2.25 9.42
N CYS A 24 7.64 -1.95 8.48
CA CYS A 24 8.67 -0.90 8.66
C CYS A 24 8.15 0.49 8.24
N SER A 25 7.09 0.52 7.43
CA SER A 25 6.48 1.76 6.92
C SER A 25 4.99 1.54 6.66
N ALA A 26 4.25 2.63 6.54
CA ALA A 26 2.85 2.61 6.14
C ALA A 26 2.59 3.70 5.10
N PHE A 27 1.66 3.45 4.19
CA PHE A 27 1.29 4.35 3.11
C PHE A 27 -0.22 4.63 3.17
N ASP A 28 -0.64 5.82 2.77
CA ASP A 28 -2.05 6.17 2.70
C ASP A 28 -2.81 5.23 1.73
N LEU A 29 -3.99 4.76 2.15
CA LEU A 29 -4.81 3.83 1.38
C LEU A 29 -5.28 4.43 0.05
N ASN A 30 -5.66 5.70 0.02
CA ASN A 30 -6.08 6.37 -1.22
C ASN A 30 -4.91 6.50 -2.18
N HIS A 31 -3.70 6.72 -1.65
CA HIS A 31 -2.50 6.78 -2.45
C HIS A 31 -2.18 5.42 -3.11
N LEU A 32 -2.30 4.32 -2.36
CA LEU A 32 -2.14 2.97 -2.90
C LEU A 32 -3.23 2.62 -3.92
N LEU A 33 -4.48 3.01 -3.65
CA LEU A 33 -5.59 2.82 -4.59
C LEU A 33 -5.32 3.55 -5.90
N TRP A 34 -4.97 4.84 -5.83
CA TRP A 34 -4.62 5.63 -7.00
C TRP A 34 -3.42 5.05 -7.75
N ALA A 35 -2.35 4.67 -7.04
CA ALA A 35 -1.18 4.07 -7.68
C ALA A 35 -1.51 2.74 -8.36
N SER A 36 -2.36 1.90 -7.75
CA SER A 36 -2.83 0.66 -8.36
C SER A 36 -3.60 0.92 -9.66
N THR A 37 -4.43 1.97 -9.70
CA THR A 37 -5.14 2.41 -10.90
C THR A 37 -4.16 2.92 -11.97
N VAL A 38 -3.20 3.77 -11.59
CA VAL A 38 -2.19 4.29 -12.52
C VAL A 38 -1.39 3.16 -13.16
N PHE A 39 -1.01 2.13 -12.39
CA PHE A 39 -0.28 0.99 -12.94
C PHE A 39 -1.12 0.06 -13.81
N LEU A 40 -2.45 0.08 -13.70
CA LEU A 40 -3.34 -0.62 -14.63
C LEU A 40 -3.44 0.09 -15.99
N TYR A 41 -3.39 1.42 -16.01
CA TYR A 41 -3.60 2.23 -17.21
C TYR A 41 -2.34 2.87 -17.79
N GLY A 42 -1.19 2.73 -17.13
CA GLY A 42 0.10 3.28 -17.55
C GLY A 42 1.20 2.22 -17.54
N VAL A 43 2.36 2.58 -18.10
CA VAL A 43 3.55 1.73 -17.99
C VAL A 43 3.95 1.64 -16.51
N PRO A 44 4.16 0.43 -15.94
CA PRO A 44 4.53 0.28 -14.53
C PRO A 44 5.96 0.76 -14.28
N ASN A 45 6.13 2.08 -14.21
CA ASN A 45 7.41 2.72 -13.93
C ASN A 45 7.48 3.07 -12.44
N ILE A 46 7.60 2.02 -11.62
CA ILE A 46 7.73 2.17 -10.17
C ILE A 46 8.96 3.00 -9.79
N SER A 47 10.01 2.99 -10.63
CA SER A 47 11.22 3.79 -10.43
C SER A 47 10.98 5.28 -10.60
N ALA A 48 10.31 5.70 -11.68
CA ALA A 48 9.95 7.12 -11.87
C ALA A 48 9.06 7.61 -10.74
N TRP A 49 8.15 6.76 -10.28
CA TRP A 49 7.25 7.07 -9.19
C TRP A 49 7.99 7.17 -7.84
N SER A 50 8.85 6.20 -7.52
CA SER A 50 9.67 6.25 -6.29
C SER A 50 10.62 7.45 -6.30
N GLY A 51 11.23 7.77 -7.45
CA GLY A 51 12.08 8.96 -7.61
C GLY A 51 11.30 10.25 -7.36
N ALA A 52 10.12 10.40 -7.97
CA ALA A 52 9.26 11.57 -7.77
C ALA A 52 8.83 11.72 -6.31
N LEU A 53 8.43 10.63 -5.65
CA LEU A 53 8.03 10.64 -4.23
C LEU A 53 9.21 10.96 -3.32
N THR A 54 10.38 10.37 -3.57
CA THR A 54 11.62 10.64 -2.82
C THR A 54 11.96 12.14 -2.89
N ALA A 55 11.97 12.70 -4.10
CA ALA A 55 12.26 14.11 -4.32
C ALA A 55 11.25 15.03 -3.62
N TYR A 56 9.96 14.71 -3.70
CA TYR A 56 8.91 15.45 -3.02
C TYR A 56 9.06 15.44 -1.49
N LEU A 57 9.31 14.27 -0.90
CA LEU A 57 9.49 14.13 0.55
C LEU A 57 10.74 14.85 1.05
N MET A 58 11.85 14.77 0.30
CA MET A 58 13.07 15.53 0.58
C MET A 58 12.81 17.05 0.54
N GLN A 59 12.05 17.55 -0.44
CA GLN A 59 11.66 18.96 -0.49
C GLN A 59 10.80 19.41 0.71
N LYS A 60 10.07 18.49 1.33
CA LYS A 60 9.30 18.73 2.56
C LYS A 60 10.13 18.59 3.85
N GLY A 61 11.42 18.27 3.73
CA GLY A 61 12.34 18.14 4.86
C GLY A 61 12.30 16.77 5.56
N PHE A 62 11.69 15.75 4.93
CA PHE A 62 11.74 14.39 5.46
C PHE A 62 13.08 13.73 5.13
N ASP A 63 13.63 13.00 6.10
CA ASP A 63 14.76 12.11 5.86
C ASP A 63 14.26 10.80 5.27
N VAL A 64 14.67 10.53 4.03
CA VAL A 64 14.16 9.42 3.23
C VAL A 64 15.27 8.38 3.05
N PRO A 65 15.03 7.09 3.35
CA PRO A 65 16.07 6.04 3.48
C PRO A 65 16.72 5.56 2.16
N SER A 66 16.80 6.41 1.12
CA SER A 66 17.12 6.16 -0.30
C SER A 66 15.93 5.83 -1.19
N GLU A 67 16.02 6.24 -2.46
CA GLU A 67 15.02 5.96 -3.50
C GLU A 67 14.77 4.45 -3.65
N ASP A 68 15.83 3.64 -3.63
CA ASP A 68 15.74 2.19 -3.72
C ASP A 68 15.00 1.57 -2.54
N ALA A 69 15.20 2.11 -1.33
CA ALA A 69 14.46 1.66 -0.15
C ALA A 69 12.97 1.99 -0.30
N LEU A 70 12.62 3.21 -0.71
CA LEU A 70 11.23 3.58 -0.95
C LEU A 70 10.59 2.75 -2.05
N ARG A 71 11.29 2.52 -3.16
CA ARG A 71 10.82 1.67 -4.26
C ARG A 71 10.49 0.26 -3.78
N ARG A 72 11.35 -0.34 -2.95
CA ARG A 72 11.10 -1.65 -2.34
C ARG A 72 9.90 -1.63 -1.38
N LEU A 73 9.90 -0.71 -0.41
CA LEU A 73 8.84 -0.61 0.59
C LEU A 73 7.46 -0.39 -0.05
N PHE A 74 7.40 0.52 -1.02
CA PHE A 74 6.19 0.82 -1.75
C PHE A 74 5.75 -0.34 -2.64
N GLY A 75 6.67 -0.94 -3.39
CA GLY A 75 6.37 -2.11 -4.21
C GLY A 75 5.83 -3.27 -3.39
N THR A 76 6.42 -3.55 -2.23
CA THR A 76 5.92 -4.56 -1.31
C THR A 76 4.53 -4.21 -0.77
N ALA A 77 4.31 -2.95 -0.33
CA ALA A 77 3.01 -2.48 0.13
C ALA A 77 1.92 -2.66 -0.95
N LEU A 78 2.24 -2.30 -2.19
CA LEU A 78 1.33 -2.38 -3.32
C LEU A 78 0.96 -3.83 -3.66
N VAL A 79 1.93 -4.75 -3.66
CA VAL A 79 1.67 -6.18 -3.89
C VAL A 79 0.71 -6.73 -2.85
N TYR A 80 0.94 -6.44 -1.56
CA TYR A 80 0.05 -6.88 -0.50
C TYR A 80 -1.33 -6.23 -0.60
N PHE A 81 -1.39 -4.94 -0.94
CA PHE A 81 -2.64 -4.23 -1.13
C PHE A 81 -3.48 -4.88 -2.24
N GLN A 82 -2.88 -5.16 -3.39
CA GLN A 82 -3.54 -5.84 -4.50
C GLN A 82 -4.01 -7.25 -4.14
N GLN A 83 -3.21 -8.00 -3.37
CA GLN A 83 -3.61 -9.32 -2.90
C GLN A 83 -4.84 -9.26 -1.99
N VAL A 84 -4.88 -8.31 -1.05
CA VAL A 84 -6.05 -8.10 -0.17
C VAL A 84 -7.28 -7.69 -0.99
N GLN A 85 -7.12 -6.82 -1.99
CA GLN A 85 -8.22 -6.45 -2.89
C GLN A 85 -8.78 -7.66 -3.66
N GLN A 86 -7.92 -8.53 -4.18
CA GLN A 86 -8.34 -9.75 -4.88
C GLN A 86 -9.09 -10.71 -3.95
N GLN A 87 -8.59 -10.90 -2.73
CA GLN A 87 -9.26 -11.74 -1.72
C GLN A 87 -10.62 -11.17 -1.33
N ALA A 88 -10.71 -9.86 -1.11
CA ALA A 88 -11.97 -9.19 -0.80
C ALA A 88 -12.99 -9.32 -1.95
N ALA A 89 -12.54 -9.17 -3.20
CA ALA A 89 -13.39 -9.37 -4.37
C ALA A 89 -13.90 -10.82 -4.47
N GLY A 90 -13.04 -11.82 -4.21
CA GLY A 90 -13.42 -13.22 -4.19
C GLY A 90 -14.43 -13.56 -3.08
N LEU A 91 -14.23 -13.06 -1.87
CA LEU A 91 -15.19 -13.23 -0.77
C LEU A 91 -16.54 -12.60 -1.09
N THR A 92 -16.54 -11.41 -1.67
CA THR A 92 -17.77 -10.72 -2.09
C THR A 92 -18.51 -11.53 -3.14
N HIS A 93 -17.79 -12.08 -4.12
CA HIS A 93 -18.38 -12.95 -5.14
C HIS A 93 -19.05 -14.18 -4.53
N ASN A 94 -18.38 -14.85 -3.59
CA ASN A 94 -18.92 -16.03 -2.90
C ASN A 94 -20.19 -15.69 -2.10
N ILE A 95 -20.17 -14.61 -1.32
CA ILE A 95 -21.34 -14.17 -0.52
C ILE A 95 -22.53 -13.85 -1.43
N VAL A 96 -22.29 -13.20 -2.57
CA VAL A 96 -23.35 -12.90 -3.54
C VAL A 96 -23.93 -14.18 -4.13
N GLN A 97 -23.11 -15.19 -4.43
CA GLN A 97 -23.59 -16.47 -4.95
C GLN A 97 -24.35 -17.31 -3.91
N GLU A 98 -23.94 -17.29 -2.64
CA GLU A 98 -24.65 -17.99 -1.56
C GLU A 98 -26.03 -17.38 -1.25
N ALA A 99 -26.23 -16.11 -1.59
CA ALA A 99 -27.50 -15.40 -1.40
C ALA A 99 -28.51 -15.58 -2.55
N GLN A 100 -28.14 -16.29 -3.64
CA GLN A 100 -28.98 -16.57 -4.81
C GLN A 100 -29.51 -18.01 -4.78
#